data_AF-A0AAD9JM98-F1
#
_entry.id   AF-A0AAD9JM98-F1
#
_cell.length_a   1.000
_cell.length_b   1.000
_cell.length_c   1.000
_cell.angle_alpha   90.00
_cell.angle_beta   90.00
_cell.angle_gamma   90.00
#
_symmetry.space_group_name_H-M   'P 1'
#
loop_
_entity.id
_entity.type
_entity.pdbx_description
1 polymer ?
#
loop_
_entity_poly.entity_id
_entity_poly.type
_entity_poly.pdbx_seq_one_letter_code
_entity_poly.pdbx_strand_id
1 'polypeptide(L)' 'VGDSGIFKDKTDFPTLTRVSYCQCRLQLVFRSIFREFGWTNITLIMNRDDLYGLVLGSTIDMGLQVDVVATKSCPCRN' A
#
# COMPACT_ATOMS: atom_id res chain seq x y z
N VAL A 1 -4.37 1.07 6.26
CA VAL A 1 -4.96 2.30 6.86
C VAL A 1 -5.63 3.17 5.79
N GLY A 2 -6.71 2.67 5.18
CA GLY A 2 -7.48 3.35 4.14
C GLY A 2 -8.96 2.99 4.29
N ASP A 3 -9.81 3.26 3.30
CA ASP A 3 -11.26 2.99 3.27
C ASP A 3 -11.66 1.51 3.51
N SER A 4 -10.70 0.59 3.56
CA SER A 4 -10.87 -0.81 3.98
C SER A 4 -9.91 -1.23 5.11
N GLY A 5 -9.27 -0.27 5.77
CA GLY A 5 -8.27 -0.49 6.81
C GLY A 5 -8.77 -0.10 8.20
N ILE A 6 -7.86 -0.20 9.17
CA ILE A 6 -8.12 -0.11 10.62
C ILE A 6 -8.95 1.12 11.03
N PHE A 7 -8.76 2.27 10.37
CA PHE A 7 -9.50 3.52 10.66
C PHE A 7 -10.72 3.77 9.74
N LYS A 8 -11.18 2.75 9.01
CA LYS A 8 -12.48 2.79 8.33
C LYS A 8 -13.61 2.76 9.34
N ASP A 9 -13.47 1.88 10.33
CA ASP A 9 -14.45 1.75 11.38
C ASP A 9 -14.38 2.97 12.30
N LYS A 10 -15.48 3.71 12.34
CA LYS A 10 -15.61 4.95 13.10
C LYS A 10 -16.31 4.74 14.43
N THR A 11 -16.69 3.49 14.77
CA THR A 11 -17.30 3.15 16.06
C THR A 11 -16.42 3.61 17.21
N ASP A 12 -15.12 3.30 17.15
CA ASP A 12 -14.15 3.67 18.18
C ASP A 12 -13.63 5.11 18.04
N PHE A 13 -13.62 5.67 16.82
CA PHE A 13 -13.04 6.98 16.52
C PHE A 13 -13.96 7.85 15.63
N PRO A 14 -15.11 8.32 16.15
CA PRO A 14 -16.14 8.98 15.34
C PRO A 14 -15.74 10.35 14.78
N THR A 15 -14.84 11.06 15.46
CA THR A 15 -14.36 12.39 15.06
C THR A 15 -13.04 12.36 14.28
N LEU A 16 -12.44 11.18 14.10
CA LEU A 16 -11.16 11.04 13.41
C LEU A 16 -11.32 11.43 11.93
N THR A 17 -10.70 12.55 11.58
CA THR A 17 -10.68 13.07 10.21
C THR A 17 -9.25 13.04 9.71
N ARG A 18 -9.04 12.45 8.53
CA ARG A 18 -7.72 12.32 7.93
C ARG A 18 -7.67 13.10 6.62
N VAL A 19 -6.66 13.95 6.47
CA VAL A 19 -6.39 14.69 5.23
C VAL A 19 -5.50 13.91 4.26
N SER A 20 -4.85 12.84 4.70
CA SER A 20 -4.00 12.02 3.84
C SER A 20 -4.78 10.99 3.03
N TYR A 21 -4.42 10.85 1.75
CA TYR A 21 -5.08 9.99 0.77
C TYR A 21 -5.25 8.54 1.22
N CYS A 22 -6.41 7.94 0.94
CA CYS A 22 -6.62 6.52 1.13
C CYS A 22 -5.56 5.72 0.38
N GLN A 23 -4.88 4.83 1.09
CA GLN A 23 -3.87 3.91 0.53
C GLN A 23 -4.46 3.04 -0.60
N CYS A 24 -5.77 2.75 -0.53
CA CYS A 24 -6.53 2.05 -1.55
C CYS A 24 -6.59 2.75 -2.92
N ARG A 25 -6.40 4.08 -2.98
CA ARG A 25 -6.46 4.84 -4.23
C ARG A 25 -5.14 4.75 -5.01
N LEU A 26 -4.04 4.44 -4.34
CA LEU A 26 -2.72 4.30 -4.96
C LEU A 26 -2.72 3.20 -6.03
N GLN A 27 -3.44 2.09 -5.80
CA GLN A 27 -3.58 1.02 -6.80
C GLN A 27 -4.19 1.52 -8.11
N LEU A 28 -5.17 2.43 -8.05
CA LEU A 28 -5.83 2.96 -9.25
C LEU A 28 -4.91 3.89 -10.03
N VAL A 29 -4.13 4.71 -9.31
CA VAL A 29 -3.12 5.58 -9.90
C VAL A 29 -2.06 4.75 -10.61
N PHE A 30 -1.51 3.73 -9.94
CA PHE A 30 -0.51 2.85 -10.54
C PHE A 30 -1.06 2.08 -11.75
N ARG A 31 -2.27 1.51 -11.68
CA ARG A 31 -2.92 0.87 -12.84
C ARG A 31 -3.07 1.83 -14.02
N SER A 32 -3.43 3.08 -13.76
CA SER A 32 -3.55 4.10 -14.82
C SER A 32 -2.21 4.35 -15.50
N ILE A 33 -1.12 4.47 -14.73
CA ILE A 33 0.23 4.64 -15.26
C ILE A 33 0.64 3.42 -16.09
N PHE A 34 0.43 2.21 -15.58
CA PHE A 34 0.82 0.99 -16.28
C PHE A 34 0.10 0.85 -17.62
N ARG A 35 -1.19 1.20 -17.64
CA ARG A 35 -1.99 1.21 -18.87
C ARG A 35 -1.50 2.25 -19.87
N GLU A 36 -1.22 3.47 -19.41
CA GLU A 36 -0.76 4.57 -20.26
C GLU A 36 0.56 4.25 -20.96
N PHE A 37 1.50 3.65 -20.23
CA PHE A 37 2.84 3.35 -20.74
C PHE A 37 3.02 1.90 -21.21
N GLY A 38 1.96 1.08 -21.19
CA GLY A 38 2.01 -0.32 -21.61
C GLY A 38 2.92 -1.21 -20.74
N TRP A 39 3.09 -0.89 -19.46
CA TRP A 39 3.92 -1.68 -18.55
C TRP A 39 3.20 -2.96 -18.13
N THR A 40 3.81 -4.11 -18.44
CA THR A 40 3.26 -5.44 -18.14
C THR A 40 4.05 -6.21 -17.09
N ASN A 41 5.37 -5.96 -16.99
CA ASN A 41 6.27 -6.64 -16.06
C ASN A 41 6.66 -5.68 -14.94
N ILE A 42 6.10 -5.90 -13.76
CA ILE A 42 6.22 -4.97 -12.63
C ILE A 42 6.60 -5.78 -11.40
N THR A 43 7.58 -5.26 -10.66
CA THR A 43 8.05 -5.88 -9.42
C THR A 43 7.80 -4.96 -8.25
N LEU A 44 7.16 -5.49 -7.21
CA LEU A 44 6.94 -4.76 -5.96
C LEU A 44 8.06 -5.04 -4.97
N ILE A 45 8.68 -3.96 -4.49
CA ILE A 45 9.70 -3.94 -3.44
C ILE A 45 9.10 -3.30 -2.20
N MET A 46 9.18 -3.97 -1.06
CA MET A 46 8.53 -3.53 0.19
C MET A 46 9.36 -3.89 1.42
N ASN A 47 9.36 -2.97 2.40
CA ASN A 47 9.90 -3.25 3.72
C ASN A 47 8.88 -4.05 4.54
N ARG A 48 9.31 -5.19 5.09
CA ARG A 48 8.47 -6.06 5.95
C ARG A 48 8.65 -5.79 7.44
N ASP A 49 9.68 -5.04 7.84
CA ASP A 49 9.97 -4.76 9.24
C ASP A 49 9.09 -3.64 9.80
N ASP A 50 8.50 -2.82 8.93
CA ASP A 50 7.56 -1.76 9.29
C ASP A 50 6.12 -2.19 9.00
N LEU A 51 5.25 -2.04 10.01
CA LEU A 51 3.81 -2.26 9.90
C LEU A 51 3.20 -1.44 8.74
N TYR A 52 3.70 -0.24 8.48
CA TYR A 52 3.23 0.57 7.37
C TYR A 52 3.60 -0.04 6.01
N GLY A 53 4.86 -0.44 5.85
CA GLY A 53 5.35 -1.10 4.64
C GLY A 53 4.59 -2.40 4.34
N LEU A 54 4.32 -3.19 5.38
CA LEU A 54 3.55 -4.42 5.28
C LEU A 54 2.09 -4.15 4.88
N VAL A 55 1.39 -3.24 5.56
CA VAL A 55 -0.04 -2.95 5.32
C VAL A 55 -0.25 -2.29 3.96
N LEU A 56 0.55 -1.28 3.62
CA LEU A 56 0.44 -0.59 2.33
C LEU A 56 0.83 -1.53 1.20
N GLY A 57 1.98 -2.19 1.31
CA GLY A 57 2.47 -2.99 0.21
C GLY A 57 1.59 -4.23 -0.02
N SER A 58 0.98 -4.83 1.01
CA SER A 58 -0.02 -5.89 0.82
C SER A 58 -1.28 -5.37 0.11
N THR A 59 -1.68 -4.13 0.36
CA THR A 59 -2.80 -3.48 -0.34
C THR A 59 -2.46 -3.26 -1.81
N ILE A 60 -1.23 -2.83 -2.10
CA ILE A 60 -0.73 -2.62 -3.47
C ILE A 60 -0.60 -3.95 -4.21
N ASP A 61 -0.04 -4.97 -3.57
CA ASP A 61 0.12 -6.30 -4.15
C ASP A 61 -1.24 -6.90 -4.58
N MET A 62 -2.19 -6.98 -3.63
CA MET A 62 -3.55 -7.45 -3.90
C MET A 62 -4.26 -6.60 -4.97
N GLY A 63 -4.00 -5.29 -4.96
CA GLY A 63 -4.58 -4.32 -5.87
C GLY A 63 -3.97 -4.31 -7.28
N LEU A 64 -2.72 -4.72 -7.45
CA LEU A 64 -2.02 -4.67 -8.75
C LEU A 64 -1.78 -6.06 -9.34
N GLN A 65 -1.91 -7.14 -8.54
CA GLN A 65 -1.63 -8.53 -8.93
C GLN A 65 -0.22 -8.66 -9.54
N VAL A 66 0.77 -8.06 -8.89
CA VAL A 66 2.15 -7.97 -9.37
C VAL A 66 3.04 -8.98 -8.66
N ASP A 67 4.14 -9.38 -9.31
CA ASP A 67 5.10 -10.27 -8.67
C ASP A 67 5.86 -9.53 -7.57
N VAL A 68 5.68 -9.98 -6.32
CA VAL A 68 6.38 -9.42 -5.16
C VAL A 68 7.73 -10.08 -4.99
N VAL A 69 8.80 -9.32 -5.27
CA VAL A 69 10.16 -9.72 -4.92
C VAL A 69 10.50 -9.15 -3.55
N ALA A 70 10.41 -10.01 -2.53
CA ALA A 70 10.70 -9.65 -1.15
C ALA A 70 12.06 -8.95 -1.04
N THR A 71 12.08 -7.78 -0.41
CA THR A 71 13.26 -6.92 -0.34
C THR A 71 13.59 -6.57 1.10
N LYS A 72 14.90 -6.43 1.32
CA LYS A 72 15.60 -6.67 2.59
C LYS A 72 15.01 -5.95 3.79
N SER A 73 15.01 -6.67 4.91
CA SER A 73 15.09 -6.07 6.24
C SER A 73 16.40 -5.29 6.34
N CYS A 74 16.31 -3.96 6.42
CA CYS A 74 17.45 -3.17 6.87
C CYS A 74 17.33 -3.12 8.39
N PRO A 75 18.20 -3.82 9.15
CA PRO A 75 18.23 -3.63 10.58
C PRO A 75 18.64 -2.18 10.82
N CYS A 76 17.69 -1.34 11.20
CA CYS A 76 18.01 -0.05 11.79
C CYS A 76 18.81 -0.36 13.06
N ARG A 77 20.14 -0.19 12.98
CA ARG A 77 21.04 -0.29 14.11
C ARG A 77 20.69 0.87 15.04
N ASN A 78 20.23 0.55 16.25
CA ASN A 78 20.03 1.54 17.33
C ASN A 78 21.31 2.34 17.58
#